data_AF-A0A9E6W2E7-F1
#
_entry.id   AF-A0A9E6W2E7-F1
#
_cell.length_a   1.000
_cell.length_b   1.000
_cell.length_c   1.000
_cell.angle_alpha   90.00
_cell.angle_beta   90.00
_cell.angle_gamma   90.00
#
_symmetry.space_group_name_H-M   'P 1'
#
loop_
_entity.id
_entity.type
_entity.pdbx_description
1 polymer ?
#
loop_
_entity_poly.entity_id
_entity_poly.type
_entity_poly.pdbx_seq_one_letter_code
_entity_poly.pdbx_strand_id
1 'polypeptide(L)'
;MTDPFNFELERNPEQEKDAVFSYLNKKTMVYKPLLSALIDTAYKVQTSRTISDKDIEVLRKGLFESYIVVCGHYSGKFLCQLSFVDKRVQDVLKELATNKNSAVRFNAIMVMLYRPCDEVLKHVINLGLNDKSARVRAKTADVISRLDLKEYASILQEYIDKEEKRKVKDEMEYCLYWLTHDYKIEEKSEYGYSIWVKTETGGTGVTINDEQLKQLDKTIEKIKNGTFRYE
;
A
#
# COMPACT_ATOMS: atom_id res chain seq x y z
N MET A 1 16.70 8.72 -1.89
CA MET A 1 16.00 8.12 -3.05
C MET A 1 16.85 6.95 -3.50
N THR A 2 16.29 5.74 -3.47
CA THR A 2 16.94 4.54 -4.00
C THR A 2 17.00 4.62 -5.53
N ASP A 3 17.97 3.92 -6.12
CA ASP A 3 18.14 3.84 -7.58
C ASP A 3 16.84 3.37 -8.28
N PRO A 4 16.22 4.17 -9.16
CA PRO A 4 14.96 3.84 -9.84
C PRO A 4 14.99 2.56 -10.68
N PHE A 5 16.19 2.08 -11.04
CA PHE A 5 16.38 0.86 -11.82
C PHE A 5 16.80 -0.34 -10.95
N ASN A 6 17.06 -0.15 -9.66
CA ASN A 6 17.34 -1.27 -8.77
C ASN A 6 16.03 -1.85 -8.24
N PHE A 7 15.61 -2.97 -8.82
CA PHE A 7 14.39 -3.68 -8.44
C PHE A 7 14.62 -4.72 -7.34
N GLU A 8 15.83 -4.73 -6.74
CA GLU A 8 16.23 -5.70 -5.70
C GLU A 8 16.20 -7.14 -6.21
N LEU A 9 16.40 -7.32 -7.51
CA LEU A 9 16.49 -8.63 -8.14
C LEU A 9 17.95 -9.11 -8.05
N GLU A 10 18.22 -9.92 -7.01
CA GLU A 10 19.58 -10.42 -6.70
C GLU A 10 19.88 -11.80 -7.30
N ARG A 11 18.85 -12.58 -7.61
CA ARG A 11 18.99 -13.90 -8.25
C ARG A 11 19.29 -13.74 -9.74
N ASN A 12 19.51 -14.84 -10.45
CA ASN A 12 19.38 -14.83 -11.91
C ASN A 12 17.89 -15.02 -12.32
N PRO A 13 17.51 -14.70 -13.57
CA PRO A 13 16.12 -14.78 -14.02
C PRO A 13 15.46 -16.14 -13.81
N GLU A 14 16.17 -17.24 -14.05
CA GLU A 14 15.62 -18.60 -13.91
C GLU A 14 15.43 -18.99 -12.44
N GLN A 15 16.39 -18.64 -11.58
CA GLN A 15 16.26 -18.82 -10.13
C GLN A 15 15.09 -18.02 -9.54
N GLU A 16 14.88 -16.80 -10.03
CA GLU A 16 13.76 -15.96 -9.60
C GLU A 16 12.42 -16.56 -10.05
N LYS A 17 12.34 -17.02 -11.31
CA LYS A 17 11.17 -17.74 -11.82
C LYS A 17 10.88 -18.98 -10.98
N ASP A 18 11.86 -19.82 -10.71
CA ASP A 18 11.69 -21.03 -9.91
C ASP A 18 11.19 -20.71 -8.50
N ALA A 19 11.79 -19.71 -7.85
CA ALA A 19 11.35 -19.25 -6.53
C ALA A 19 9.89 -18.80 -6.55
N VAL A 20 9.51 -17.91 -7.48
CA VAL A 20 8.13 -17.40 -7.59
C VAL A 20 7.15 -18.50 -7.97
N PHE A 21 7.51 -19.37 -8.90
CA PHE A 21 6.64 -20.44 -9.40
C PHE A 21 6.39 -21.51 -8.35
N SER A 22 7.31 -21.71 -7.40
CA SER A 22 7.12 -22.65 -6.28
C SER A 22 5.93 -22.29 -5.38
N TYR A 23 5.51 -21.00 -5.36
CA TYR A 23 4.36 -20.53 -4.59
C TYR A 23 3.04 -20.56 -5.37
N LEU A 24 3.05 -20.93 -6.66
CA LEU A 24 1.84 -21.03 -7.46
C LEU A 24 1.07 -22.30 -7.13
N ASN A 25 -0.24 -22.14 -6.98
CA ASN A 25 -1.20 -23.23 -6.79
C ASN A 25 -2.12 -23.37 -8.00
N LYS A 26 -2.97 -24.39 -8.02
CA LYS A 26 -3.89 -24.68 -9.13
C LYS A 26 -4.69 -23.46 -9.63
N LYS A 27 -5.07 -22.52 -8.76
CA LYS A 27 -5.84 -21.31 -9.12
C LYS A 27 -4.97 -20.18 -9.68
N THR A 28 -3.68 -20.17 -9.36
CA THR A 28 -2.74 -19.09 -9.71
C THR A 28 -1.74 -19.49 -10.80
N MET A 29 -1.67 -20.78 -11.15
CA MET A 29 -0.85 -21.29 -12.26
C MET A 29 -1.14 -20.61 -13.61
N VAL A 30 -2.36 -20.09 -13.81
CA VAL A 30 -2.74 -19.32 -15.00
C VAL A 30 -1.87 -18.07 -15.20
N TYR A 31 -1.32 -17.51 -14.13
CA TYR A 31 -0.47 -16.31 -14.18
C TYR A 31 0.98 -16.61 -14.55
N LYS A 32 1.39 -17.89 -14.58
CA LYS A 32 2.79 -18.28 -14.83
C LYS A 32 3.39 -17.65 -16.10
N PRO A 33 2.71 -17.62 -17.27
CA PRO A 33 3.26 -16.98 -18.46
C PRO A 33 3.50 -15.47 -18.29
N LEU A 34 2.55 -14.77 -17.67
CA LEU A 34 2.67 -13.33 -17.43
C LEU A 34 3.75 -13.03 -16.39
N LEU A 35 3.85 -13.81 -15.31
CA LEU A 35 4.92 -13.70 -14.32
C LEU A 35 6.29 -13.89 -14.96
N SER A 36 6.46 -14.89 -15.83
CA SER A 36 7.71 -15.07 -16.57
C SER A 36 8.07 -13.80 -17.36
N ALA A 37 7.11 -13.26 -18.12
CA ALA A 37 7.33 -12.06 -18.92
C ALA A 37 7.66 -10.83 -18.06
N LEU A 38 7.00 -10.66 -16.91
CA LEU A 38 7.27 -9.57 -15.97
C LEU A 38 8.67 -9.69 -15.37
N ILE A 39 9.07 -10.89 -14.93
CA ILE A 39 10.41 -11.16 -14.38
C ILE A 39 11.48 -10.85 -15.44
N ASP A 40 11.34 -11.41 -16.64
CA ASP A 40 12.29 -11.17 -17.75
C ASP A 40 12.39 -9.68 -18.09
N THR A 41 11.26 -8.97 -18.12
CA THR A 41 11.21 -7.52 -18.36
C THR A 41 11.92 -6.75 -17.25
N ALA A 42 11.70 -7.13 -15.99
CA ALA A 42 12.30 -6.46 -14.84
C ALA A 42 13.82 -6.62 -14.83
N TYR A 43 14.35 -7.84 -15.07
CA TYR A 43 15.79 -8.07 -15.19
C TYR A 43 16.41 -7.29 -16.35
N LYS A 44 15.73 -7.26 -17.50
CA LYS A 44 16.18 -6.47 -18.66
C LYS A 44 16.29 -5.00 -18.29
N VAL A 45 15.25 -4.40 -17.71
CA VAL A 45 15.22 -2.98 -17.36
C VAL A 45 16.23 -2.64 -16.26
N GLN A 46 16.38 -3.49 -15.24
CA GLN A 46 17.39 -3.31 -14.18
C GLN A 46 18.81 -3.33 -14.76
N THR A 47 19.09 -4.26 -15.67
CA THR A 47 20.44 -4.43 -16.25
C THR A 47 20.76 -3.35 -17.26
N SER A 48 19.83 -3.05 -18.18
CA SER A 48 20.06 -2.07 -19.24
C SER A 48 19.89 -0.63 -18.77
N ARG A 49 19.25 -0.42 -17.61
CA ARG A 49 18.88 0.89 -17.04
C ARG A 49 18.07 1.75 -18.02
N THR A 50 17.26 1.10 -18.86
CA THR A 50 16.41 1.75 -19.86
C THR A 50 15.09 1.01 -19.93
N ILE A 51 14.00 1.74 -20.18
CA ILE A 51 12.69 1.15 -20.39
C ILE A 51 12.12 1.51 -21.76
N SER A 52 11.64 0.50 -22.50
CA SER A 52 10.95 0.69 -23.79
C SER A 52 9.43 0.63 -23.65
N ASP A 53 8.69 1.08 -24.66
CA ASP A 53 7.21 1.01 -24.63
C ASP A 53 6.71 -0.43 -24.52
N LYS A 54 7.44 -1.40 -25.10
CA LYS A 54 7.12 -2.82 -24.96
C LYS A 54 7.25 -3.30 -23.52
N ASP A 55 8.26 -2.81 -22.80
CA ASP A 55 8.49 -3.16 -21.40
C ASP A 55 7.39 -2.54 -20.52
N ILE A 56 7.02 -1.27 -20.78
CA ILE A 56 5.90 -0.59 -20.12
C ILE A 56 4.60 -1.37 -20.35
N GLU A 57 4.32 -1.83 -21.57
CA GLU A 57 3.10 -2.57 -21.88
C GLU A 57 3.05 -3.92 -21.16
N VAL A 58 4.18 -4.63 -21.03
CA VAL A 58 4.24 -5.87 -20.26
C VAL A 58 3.95 -5.60 -18.78
N LEU A 59 4.59 -4.59 -18.19
CA LEU A 59 4.34 -4.19 -16.81
C LEU A 59 2.88 -3.77 -16.64
N ARG A 60 2.35 -2.92 -17.52
CA ARG A 60 0.96 -2.44 -17.50
C ARG A 60 -0.05 -3.58 -17.46
N LYS A 61 0.14 -4.66 -18.23
CA LYS A 61 -0.74 -5.84 -18.20
C LYS A 61 -0.87 -6.43 -16.81
N GLY A 62 0.22 -6.46 -16.04
CA GLY A 62 0.19 -6.91 -14.64
C GLY A 62 -0.80 -6.16 -13.76
N LEU A 63 -1.00 -4.85 -13.99
CA LEU A 63 -1.92 -4.02 -13.21
C LEU A 63 -3.41 -4.30 -13.48
N PHE A 64 -3.72 -5.01 -14.56
CA PHE A 64 -5.09 -5.48 -14.85
C PHE A 64 -5.44 -6.78 -14.13
N GLU A 65 -4.45 -7.46 -13.54
CA GLU A 65 -4.66 -8.74 -12.90
C GLU A 65 -5.05 -8.61 -11.43
N SER A 66 -5.78 -9.62 -10.93
CA SER A 66 -6.25 -9.66 -9.54
C SER A 66 -5.25 -10.25 -8.56
N TYR A 67 -4.24 -10.99 -9.06
CA TYR A 67 -3.27 -11.67 -8.22
C TYR A 67 -2.19 -10.70 -7.74
N ILE A 68 -2.07 -10.53 -6.42
CA ILE A 68 -1.21 -9.50 -5.81
C ILE A 68 0.27 -9.61 -6.18
N VAL A 69 0.78 -10.83 -6.41
CA VAL A 69 2.18 -11.02 -6.82
C VAL A 69 2.40 -10.43 -8.24
N VAL A 70 1.44 -10.61 -9.14
CA VAL A 70 1.49 -10.05 -10.50
C VAL A 70 1.29 -8.54 -10.47
N CYS A 71 0.18 -8.09 -9.89
CA CYS A 71 -0.23 -6.70 -9.90
C CYS A 71 0.67 -5.81 -9.02
N GLY A 72 0.92 -6.24 -7.78
CA GLY A 72 1.70 -5.47 -6.82
C GLY A 72 3.21 -5.65 -7.04
N HIS A 73 3.70 -6.88 -6.91
CA HIS A 73 5.14 -7.12 -6.70
C HIS A 73 5.96 -7.02 -7.99
N TYR A 74 5.48 -7.60 -9.09
CA TYR A 74 6.23 -7.65 -10.36
C TYR A 74 5.76 -6.64 -11.41
N SER A 75 4.85 -5.74 -11.05
CA SER A 75 4.34 -4.72 -11.95
C SER A 75 4.25 -3.36 -11.25
N GLY A 76 3.34 -3.21 -10.29
CA GLY A 76 3.08 -1.95 -9.59
C GLY A 76 4.30 -1.38 -8.89
N LYS A 77 5.04 -2.21 -8.14
CA LYS A 77 6.29 -1.80 -7.47
C LYS A 77 7.27 -1.18 -8.47
N PHE A 78 7.53 -1.89 -9.57
CA PHE A 78 8.51 -1.44 -10.58
C PHE A 78 8.04 -0.18 -11.31
N LEU A 79 6.77 -0.11 -11.71
CA LEU A 79 6.22 1.10 -12.33
C LEU A 79 6.25 2.30 -11.36
N CYS A 80 6.02 2.09 -10.06
CA CYS A 80 6.14 3.15 -9.07
C CYS A 80 7.59 3.65 -8.97
N GLN A 81 8.58 2.75 -8.92
CA GLN A 81 10.01 3.14 -8.91
C GLN A 81 10.41 3.86 -10.21
N LEU A 82 9.99 3.37 -11.37
CA LEU A 82 10.31 3.97 -12.66
C LEU A 82 9.61 5.31 -12.90
N SER A 83 8.50 5.59 -12.19
CA SER A 83 7.79 6.86 -12.30
C SER A 83 8.64 8.08 -11.96
N PHE A 84 9.74 7.91 -11.21
CA PHE A 84 10.68 8.99 -10.90
C PHE A 84 11.53 9.44 -12.09
N VAL A 85 11.66 8.61 -13.13
CA VAL A 85 12.58 8.84 -14.26
C VAL A 85 11.93 8.77 -15.63
N ASP A 86 10.73 8.21 -15.75
CA ASP A 86 10.05 8.05 -17.04
C ASP A 86 8.61 8.60 -17.02
N LYS A 87 8.35 9.63 -17.85
CA LYS A 87 7.03 10.27 -17.93
C LYS A 87 5.95 9.33 -18.47
N ARG A 88 6.29 8.42 -19.39
CA ARG A 88 5.34 7.47 -19.96
C ARG A 88 4.82 6.51 -18.89
N VAL A 89 5.67 6.15 -17.94
CA VAL A 89 5.27 5.35 -16.76
C VAL A 89 4.33 6.13 -15.86
N GLN A 90 4.58 7.42 -15.63
CA GLN A 90 3.66 8.27 -14.87
C GLN A 90 2.28 8.33 -15.56
N ASP A 91 2.26 8.50 -16.88
CA ASP A 91 1.02 8.59 -17.65
C ASP A 91 0.21 7.28 -17.57
N VAL A 92 0.87 6.12 -17.64
CA VAL A 92 0.22 4.81 -17.43
C VAL A 92 -0.41 4.73 -16.04
N LEU A 93 0.32 5.08 -14.97
CA LEU A 93 -0.21 5.01 -13.60
C LEU A 93 -1.43 5.91 -13.40
N LYS A 94 -1.41 7.12 -13.99
CA LYS A 94 -2.54 8.06 -13.95
C LYS A 94 -3.73 7.57 -14.77
N GLU A 95 -3.48 7.03 -15.97
CA GLU A 95 -4.52 6.47 -16.84
C GLU A 95 -5.30 5.36 -16.11
N LEU A 96 -4.60 4.47 -15.41
CA LEU A 96 -5.22 3.36 -14.68
C LEU A 96 -6.19 3.81 -13.59
N ALA A 97 -5.94 4.96 -12.95
CA ALA A 97 -6.84 5.56 -11.97
C ALA A 97 -8.17 6.07 -12.57
N THR A 98 -8.27 6.16 -13.90
CA THR A 98 -9.50 6.52 -14.63
C THR A 98 -10.13 5.36 -15.40
N ASN A 99 -9.58 4.15 -15.27
CA ASN A 99 -10.04 2.99 -16.02
C ASN A 99 -11.53 2.68 -15.80
N LYS A 100 -12.23 2.20 -16.82
CA LYS A 100 -13.67 1.85 -16.73
C LYS A 100 -13.94 0.79 -15.66
N ASN A 101 -13.03 -0.16 -15.48
CA ASN A 101 -13.12 -1.24 -14.50
C ASN A 101 -12.66 -0.77 -13.11
N SER A 102 -13.53 -0.89 -12.10
CA SER A 102 -13.18 -0.50 -10.72
C SER A 102 -12.13 -1.37 -10.07
N ALA A 103 -11.95 -2.62 -10.50
CA ALA A 103 -10.86 -3.47 -10.01
C ALA A 103 -9.48 -2.92 -10.44
N VAL A 104 -9.39 -2.38 -11.66
CA VAL A 104 -8.16 -1.76 -12.17
C VAL A 104 -7.88 -0.45 -11.44
N ARG A 105 -8.91 0.39 -11.23
CA ARG A 105 -8.75 1.61 -10.42
C ARG A 105 -8.35 1.30 -8.98
N PHE A 106 -8.92 0.25 -8.37
CA PHE A 106 -8.51 -0.24 -7.06
C PHE A 106 -7.04 -0.64 -7.03
N ASN A 107 -6.58 -1.38 -8.05
CA ASN A 107 -5.16 -1.73 -8.17
C ASN A 107 -4.29 -0.48 -8.30
N ALA A 108 -4.70 0.52 -9.10
CA ALA A 108 -3.99 1.79 -9.23
C ALA A 108 -3.82 2.50 -7.88
N ILE A 109 -4.88 2.57 -7.05
CA ILE A 109 -4.78 3.10 -5.68
C ILE A 109 -3.84 2.23 -4.84
N MET A 110 -4.02 0.91 -4.85
CA MET A 110 -3.27 0.00 -4.00
C MET A 110 -1.75 0.08 -4.22
N VAL A 111 -1.30 0.17 -5.48
CA VAL A 111 0.14 0.20 -5.78
C VAL A 111 0.82 1.51 -5.36
N MET A 112 0.05 2.55 -5.02
CA MET A 112 0.61 3.78 -4.44
C MET A 112 1.33 3.53 -3.11
N LEU A 113 1.06 2.40 -2.42
CA LEU A 113 1.83 1.96 -1.25
C LEU A 113 3.33 1.79 -1.55
N TYR A 114 3.71 1.60 -2.82
CA TYR A 114 5.11 1.56 -3.26
C TYR A 114 5.72 2.95 -3.51
N ARG A 115 5.02 4.02 -3.11
CA ARG A 115 5.51 5.42 -3.14
C ARG A 115 6.08 5.83 -4.51
N PRO A 116 5.24 5.95 -5.56
CA PRO A 116 5.67 6.56 -6.81
C PRO A 116 6.04 8.04 -6.59
N CYS A 117 6.50 8.72 -7.65
CA CYS A 117 6.73 10.14 -7.59
C CYS A 117 5.47 10.92 -7.14
N ASP A 118 5.67 12.02 -6.42
CA ASP A 118 4.60 12.78 -5.77
C ASP A 118 3.50 13.24 -6.73
N GLU A 119 3.86 13.58 -7.98
CA GLU A 119 2.91 13.99 -9.01
C GLU A 119 1.89 12.87 -9.30
N VAL A 120 2.36 11.62 -9.43
CA VAL A 120 1.50 10.46 -9.64
C VAL A 120 0.70 10.17 -8.38
N LEU A 121 1.35 10.14 -7.21
CA LEU A 121 0.69 9.84 -5.94
C LEU A 121 -0.49 10.79 -5.70
N LYS A 122 -0.25 12.11 -5.74
CA LYS A 122 -1.29 13.12 -5.49
C LYS A 122 -2.43 13.01 -6.50
N HIS A 123 -2.12 12.82 -7.77
CA HIS A 123 -3.12 12.68 -8.82
C HIS A 123 -4.03 11.47 -8.57
N VAL A 124 -3.42 10.31 -8.32
CA VAL A 124 -4.13 9.04 -8.13
C VAL A 124 -4.96 9.06 -6.85
N ILE A 125 -4.44 9.60 -5.75
CA ILE A 125 -5.18 9.77 -4.48
C ILE A 125 -6.40 10.69 -4.66
N ASN A 126 -6.25 11.82 -5.33
CA ASN A 126 -7.35 12.76 -5.56
C ASN A 126 -8.49 12.13 -6.38
N LEU A 127 -8.15 11.33 -7.40
CA LEU A 127 -9.14 10.57 -8.17
C LEU A 127 -9.80 9.48 -7.31
N GLY A 128 -9.02 8.80 -6.47
CA GLY A 128 -9.49 7.72 -5.60
C GLY A 128 -10.53 8.17 -4.57
N LEU A 129 -10.34 9.35 -3.96
CA LEU A 129 -11.31 9.92 -3.01
C LEU A 129 -12.65 10.27 -3.67
N ASN A 130 -12.62 10.65 -4.95
CA ASN A 130 -13.81 10.97 -5.75
C ASN A 130 -14.37 9.76 -6.54
N ASP A 131 -13.86 8.56 -6.31
CA ASP A 131 -14.22 7.41 -7.14
C ASP A 131 -15.69 7.03 -6.94
N LYS A 132 -16.38 6.69 -8.03
CA LYS A 132 -17.75 6.15 -7.99
C LYS A 132 -17.87 4.84 -7.20
N SER A 133 -16.78 4.07 -7.10
CA SER A 133 -16.73 2.81 -6.37
C SER A 133 -16.38 3.04 -4.91
N ALA A 134 -17.31 2.67 -4.03
CA ALA A 134 -17.13 2.57 -2.59
C ALA A 134 -15.81 1.89 -2.17
N ARG A 135 -15.49 0.78 -2.83
CA ARG A 135 -14.28 -0.01 -2.55
C ARG A 135 -12.99 0.76 -2.89
N VAL A 136 -13.02 1.59 -3.93
CA VAL A 136 -11.86 2.41 -4.32
C VAL A 136 -11.68 3.58 -3.35
N ARG A 137 -12.77 4.25 -2.93
CA ARG A 137 -12.72 5.31 -1.93
C ARG A 137 -12.17 4.82 -0.59
N ALA A 138 -12.71 3.72 -0.07
CA ALA A 138 -12.20 3.06 1.13
C ALA A 138 -10.70 2.73 1.02
N LYS A 139 -10.28 2.14 -0.11
CA LYS A 139 -8.87 1.82 -0.34
C LYS A 139 -7.98 3.06 -0.38
N THR A 140 -8.52 4.17 -0.87
CA THR A 140 -7.78 5.44 -0.92
C THR A 140 -7.51 5.97 0.47
N ALA A 141 -8.49 5.91 1.38
CA ALA A 141 -8.29 6.26 2.78
C ALA A 141 -7.28 5.33 3.47
N ASP A 142 -7.32 4.01 3.21
CA ASP A 142 -6.32 3.05 3.70
C ASP A 142 -4.91 3.44 3.24
N VAL A 143 -4.74 3.78 1.96
CA VAL A 143 -3.43 4.19 1.42
C VAL A 143 -2.96 5.50 2.04
N ILE A 144 -3.84 6.51 2.17
CA ILE A 144 -3.53 7.78 2.85
C ILE A 144 -3.00 7.52 4.28
N SER A 145 -3.73 6.70 5.04
CA SER A 145 -3.37 6.37 6.42
C SER A 145 -2.05 5.61 6.51
N ARG A 146 -1.86 4.57 5.69
CA ARG A 146 -0.66 3.73 5.70
C ARG A 146 0.60 4.41 5.18
N LEU A 147 0.46 5.40 4.31
CA LEU A 147 1.57 6.23 3.86
C LEU A 147 1.88 7.39 4.81
N ASP A 148 1.08 7.56 5.86
CA ASP A 148 1.14 8.65 6.84
C ASP A 148 1.07 10.03 6.18
N LEU A 149 0.17 10.18 5.18
CA LEU A 149 -0.02 11.44 4.44
C LEU A 149 -0.83 12.43 5.28
N LYS A 150 -0.24 12.94 6.34
CA LYS A 150 -0.90 13.80 7.35
C LYS A 150 -1.51 15.06 6.73
N GLU A 151 -0.95 15.55 5.62
CA GLU A 151 -1.49 16.68 4.86
C GLU A 151 -2.89 16.40 4.27
N TYR A 152 -3.30 15.14 4.17
CA TYR A 152 -4.63 14.74 3.72
C TYR A 152 -5.65 14.59 4.86
N ALA A 153 -5.30 14.83 6.13
CA ALA A 153 -6.23 14.61 7.25
C ALA A 153 -7.51 15.46 7.14
N SER A 154 -7.38 16.76 6.87
CA SER A 154 -8.53 17.66 6.68
C SER A 154 -9.34 17.27 5.44
N ILE A 155 -8.66 16.96 4.34
CA ILE A 155 -9.29 16.50 3.10
C ILE A 155 -10.10 15.23 3.38
N LEU A 156 -9.53 14.25 4.07
CA LEU A 156 -10.19 12.99 4.38
C LEU A 156 -11.45 13.20 5.24
N GLN A 157 -11.40 14.12 6.21
CA GLN A 157 -12.58 14.52 6.99
C GLN A 157 -13.70 15.06 6.10
N GLU A 158 -13.39 15.93 5.13
CA GLU A 158 -14.40 16.46 4.20
C GLU A 158 -15.10 15.36 3.38
N TYR A 159 -14.37 14.29 3.01
CA TYR A 159 -14.97 13.16 2.29
C TYR A 159 -15.76 12.23 3.23
N ILE A 160 -15.33 12.05 4.48
CA ILE A 160 -16.10 11.32 5.52
C ILE A 160 -17.46 11.96 5.75
N ASP A 161 -17.51 13.29 5.78
CA ASP A 161 -18.75 14.04 6.02
C ASP A 161 -19.76 13.87 4.88
N LYS A 162 -19.27 13.65 3.65
CA LYS A 162 -20.08 13.45 2.44
C LYS A 162 -20.34 11.98 2.09
N GLU A 163 -19.70 11.03 2.79
CA GLU A 163 -19.84 9.60 2.48
C GLU A 163 -21.19 9.05 2.99
N GLU A 164 -22.00 8.58 2.04
CA GLU A 164 -23.33 8.03 2.31
C GLU A 164 -23.27 6.55 2.74
N LYS A 165 -22.26 5.80 2.27
CA LYS A 165 -22.15 4.37 2.59
C LYS A 165 -21.50 4.19 3.95
N ARG A 166 -22.33 3.86 4.95
CA ARG A 166 -21.89 3.66 6.35
C ARG A 166 -20.60 2.85 6.48
N LYS A 167 -20.51 1.70 5.82
CA LYS A 167 -19.31 0.86 5.88
C LYS A 167 -18.04 1.57 5.39
N VAL A 168 -18.14 2.33 4.29
CA VAL A 168 -16.99 3.09 3.76
C VAL A 168 -16.66 4.24 4.71
N LYS A 169 -17.68 4.92 5.23
CA LYS A 169 -17.51 5.98 6.22
C LYS A 169 -16.76 5.48 7.46
N ASP A 170 -17.17 4.34 8.03
CA ASP A 170 -16.51 3.71 9.18
C ASP A 170 -15.04 3.37 8.86
N GLU A 171 -14.77 2.82 7.68
CA GLU A 171 -13.40 2.51 7.23
C GLU A 171 -12.55 3.78 7.09
N MET A 172 -13.12 4.87 6.55
CA MET A 172 -12.43 6.16 6.41
C MET A 172 -12.19 6.84 7.76
N GLU A 173 -13.18 6.82 8.67
CA GLU A 173 -13.05 7.32 10.05
C GLU A 173 -11.94 6.57 10.80
N TYR A 174 -11.86 5.25 10.65
CA TYR A 174 -10.77 4.45 11.19
C TYR A 174 -9.41 4.85 10.59
N CYS A 175 -9.34 5.08 9.29
CA CYS A 175 -8.12 5.52 8.62
C CYS A 175 -7.67 6.92 9.08
N LEU A 176 -8.61 7.86 9.23
CA LEU A 176 -8.35 9.20 9.76
C LEU A 176 -7.87 9.12 11.21
N TYR A 177 -8.51 8.29 12.03
CA TYR A 177 -8.11 8.09 13.41
C TYR A 177 -6.63 7.73 13.52
N TRP A 178 -6.17 6.71 12.78
CA TRP A 178 -4.76 6.30 12.79
C TRP A 178 -3.80 7.21 12.02
N LEU A 179 -4.33 8.15 11.23
CA LEU A 179 -3.56 9.21 10.61
C LEU A 179 -3.26 10.33 11.62
N THR A 180 -4.18 10.61 12.55
CA THR A 180 -4.08 11.72 13.51
C THR A 180 -3.76 11.30 14.94
N HIS A 181 -3.86 10.00 15.28
CA HIS A 181 -3.59 9.47 16.61
C HIS A 181 -2.51 8.39 16.55
N ASP A 182 -1.71 8.34 17.61
CA ASP A 182 -0.65 7.35 17.78
C ASP A 182 -1.11 6.13 18.57
N TYR A 183 -2.25 6.17 19.26
CA TYR A 183 -2.76 5.06 20.06
C TYR A 183 -4.26 5.16 20.34
N LYS A 184 -4.86 4.01 20.68
CA LYS A 184 -6.25 3.85 21.16
C LYS A 184 -6.27 3.12 22.49
N ILE A 185 -7.10 3.58 23.44
CA ILE A 185 -7.31 2.91 24.74
C ILE A 185 -8.78 2.51 24.85
N GLU A 186 -9.03 1.29 25.33
CA GLU A 186 -10.35 0.76 25.63
C GLU A 186 -10.35 0.15 27.04
N GLU A 187 -11.28 0.55 27.89
CA GLU A 187 -11.44 -0.02 29.23
C GLU A 187 -11.96 -1.46 29.13
N LYS A 188 -11.36 -2.37 29.92
CA LYS A 188 -11.78 -3.76 30.07
C LYS A 188 -12.07 -4.02 31.55
N SER A 189 -13.35 -4.13 31.88
CA SER A 189 -13.89 -4.19 33.25
C SER A 189 -13.21 -5.20 34.20
N GLU A 190 -12.56 -6.24 33.69
CA GLU A 190 -11.89 -7.28 34.50
C GLU A 190 -10.34 -7.27 34.44
N TYR A 191 -9.72 -6.55 33.49
CA TYR A 191 -8.28 -6.70 33.20
C TYR A 191 -7.52 -5.36 33.04
N GLY A 192 -8.14 -4.24 33.42
CA GLY A 192 -7.55 -2.90 33.25
C GLY A 192 -7.93 -2.30 31.88
N TYR A 193 -6.93 -1.93 31.08
CA TYR A 193 -7.17 -1.25 29.80
C TYR A 193 -6.45 -1.96 28.65
N SER A 194 -7.12 -2.09 27.52
CA SER A 194 -6.50 -2.49 26.26
C SER A 194 -5.95 -1.24 25.58
N ILE A 195 -4.66 -1.20 25.29
CA ILE A 195 -4.05 -0.15 24.48
C ILE A 195 -3.54 -0.72 23.15
N TRP A 196 -3.84 -0.04 22.07
CA TRP A 196 -3.29 -0.28 20.74
C TRP A 196 -2.42 0.91 20.35
N VAL A 197 -1.14 0.68 20.09
CA VAL A 197 -0.17 1.74 19.76
C VAL A 197 0.31 1.56 18.32
N LYS A 198 0.35 2.65 17.56
CA LYS A 198 0.99 2.74 16.25
C LYS A 198 2.51 2.73 16.43
N THR A 199 3.17 1.77 15.80
CA THR A 199 4.62 1.58 15.79
C THR A 199 5.14 1.70 14.35
N GLU A 200 6.46 1.74 14.17
CA GLU A 200 7.07 1.79 12.83
C GLU A 200 6.69 0.57 11.96
N THR A 201 6.45 -0.58 12.59
CA THR A 201 6.15 -1.85 11.91
C THR A 201 4.66 -2.16 11.81
N GLY A 202 3.78 -1.32 12.37
CA GLY A 202 2.33 -1.50 12.34
C GLY A 202 1.63 -1.05 13.61
N GLY A 203 0.75 -1.90 14.15
CA GLY A 203 0.07 -1.66 15.41
C GLY A 203 0.41 -2.75 16.43
N THR A 204 0.66 -2.36 17.67
CA THR A 204 0.91 -3.29 18.79
C THR A 204 -0.17 -3.12 19.84
N GLY A 205 -0.91 -4.21 20.11
CA GLY A 205 -1.92 -4.26 21.16
C GLY A 205 -1.35 -4.90 22.44
N VAL A 206 -1.49 -4.23 23.58
CA VAL A 206 -1.15 -4.77 24.90
C VAL A 206 -2.24 -4.43 25.93
N THR A 207 -2.25 -5.13 27.05
CA THR A 207 -3.09 -4.79 28.21
C THR A 207 -2.23 -4.04 29.23
N ILE A 208 -2.76 -2.94 29.79
CA ILE A 208 -2.10 -2.12 30.80
C ILE A 208 -2.98 -1.96 32.05
N ASN A 209 -2.36 -1.84 33.22
CA ASN A 209 -3.04 -1.59 34.50
C ASN A 209 -3.19 -0.08 34.79
N ASP A 210 -3.84 0.27 35.90
CA ASP A 210 -4.06 1.67 36.32
C ASP A 210 -2.75 2.46 36.53
N GLU A 211 -1.69 1.83 37.02
CA GLU A 211 -0.40 2.50 37.23
C GLU A 211 0.28 2.83 35.89
N GLN A 212 0.27 1.89 34.97
CA GLN A 212 0.77 2.07 33.61
C GLN A 212 -0.06 3.09 32.82
N LEU A 213 -1.37 3.18 33.07
CA LEU A 213 -2.23 4.23 32.52
C LEU A 213 -1.89 5.61 33.09
N LYS A 214 -1.60 5.72 34.39
CA LYS A 214 -1.11 6.98 34.98
C LYS A 214 0.22 7.43 34.39
N GLN A 215 1.02 6.50 33.85
CA GLN A 215 2.29 6.75 33.17
C GLN A 215 2.19 6.57 31.64
N LEU A 216 1.05 6.91 31.03
CA LEU A 216 0.70 6.57 29.65
C LEU A 216 1.79 6.90 28.62
N ASP A 217 2.35 8.10 28.63
CA ASP A 217 3.37 8.51 27.65
C ASP A 217 4.61 7.60 27.72
N LYS A 218 5.08 7.32 28.94
CA LYS A 218 6.21 6.41 29.18
C LYS A 218 5.88 4.97 28.77
N THR A 219 4.64 4.55 28.99
CA THR A 219 4.14 3.24 28.57
C THR A 219 4.12 3.11 27.04
N ILE A 220 3.61 4.12 26.34
CA ILE A 220 3.60 4.19 24.87
C ILE A 220 5.02 4.13 24.31
N GLU A 221 5.95 4.91 24.87
CA GLU A 221 7.35 4.89 24.46
C GLU A 221 7.99 3.51 24.66
N LYS A 222 7.72 2.84 25.79
CA LYS A 222 8.19 1.45 25.99
C LYS A 222 7.62 0.51 24.92
N ILE A 223 6.35 0.65 24.55
CA ILE A 223 5.70 -0.18 23.52
C ILE A 223 6.31 0.09 22.15
N LYS A 224 6.44 1.37 21.74
CA LYS A 224 7.06 1.77 20.46
C LYS A 224 8.47 1.22 20.31
N ASN A 225 9.25 1.20 21.41
CA ASN A 225 10.61 0.70 21.45
C ASN A 225 10.73 -0.82 21.67
N GLY A 226 9.61 -1.57 21.77
CA GLY A 226 9.62 -3.02 21.98
C GLY A 226 10.17 -3.46 23.35
N THR A 227 10.18 -2.56 24.33
CA THR A 227 10.74 -2.78 25.69
C THR A 227 9.67 -2.97 26.75
N PHE A 228 8.38 -2.88 26.36
CA PHE A 228 7.26 -3.11 27.25
C PHE A 228 7.25 -4.54 27.81
N ARG A 229 7.15 -4.68 29.13
CA ARG A 229 7.06 -5.97 29.83
C ARG A 229 5.83 -5.96 30.73
N TYR A 230 5.15 -7.10 30.80
CA TYR A 230 4.12 -7.34 31.80
C TYR A 230 4.84 -7.47 33.16
N GLU A 231 4.57 -6.52 34.06
CA GLU A 231 4.95 -6.59 35.46
C GLU A 231 3.82 -7.24 36.26
#